data_AF-A0A5K1CPR3-F1
#
_entry.id   AF-A0A5K1CPR3-F1
#
_cell.length_a   1.000
_cell.length_b   1.000
_cell.length_c   1.000
_cell.angle_alpha   90.00
_cell.angle_beta   90.00
_cell.angle_gamma   90.00
#
_symmetry.space_group_name_H-M   'P 1'
#
loop_
_entity.id
_entity.type
_entity.pdbx_description
1 polymer ?
#
loop_
_entity_poly.entity_id
_entity_poly.type
_entity_poly.pdbx_seq_one_letter_code
_entity_poly.pdbx_strand_id
1 'polypeptide(L)' 'FHMVEATYRVREAKKQLYNENGRHPDNEEVAEAAGLSMKRLTAVMLTPKAPRSLDQKIGINQNLKPS' A
#
# COMPACT_ATOMS: atom_id res chain seq x y z
N PHE A 1 17.56 -9.48 -4.46
CA PHE A 1 16.26 -8.76 -4.49
C PHE A 1 16.07 -8.15 -3.12
N HIS A 2 16.13 -6.81 -3.02
CA HIS A 2 15.97 -6.11 -1.75
C HIS A 2 14.52 -5.69 -1.60
N MET A 3 13.79 -6.41 -0.75
CA MET A 3 12.35 -6.23 -0.60
C MET A 3 12.02 -4.77 -0.21
N VAL A 4 12.72 -4.22 0.80
CA VAL A 4 12.53 -2.84 1.27
C VAL A 4 12.68 -1.79 0.15
N GLU A 5 13.69 -1.96 -0.70
CA GLU A 5 13.92 -1.04 -1.81
C GLU A 5 12.82 -1.16 -2.87
N ALA A 6 12.38 -2.37 -3.17
CA ALA A 6 11.27 -2.59 -4.11
C ALA A 6 9.95 -2.04 -3.58
N THR A 7 9.65 -2.15 -2.28
CA THR A 7 8.48 -1.49 -1.67
C THR A 7 8.58 0.03 -1.80
N TYR A 8 9.76 0.61 -1.58
CA TYR A 8 9.98 2.05 -1.71
C TYR A 8 9.72 2.53 -3.15
N ARG A 9 10.33 1.87 -4.15
CA ARG A 9 10.14 2.21 -5.57
C ARG A 9 8.67 2.11 -6.00
N VAL A 10 7.96 1.07 -5.58
CA VAL A 10 6.52 0.92 -5.86
C VAL A 10 5.71 2.06 -5.23
N ARG A 11 6.07 2.52 -4.03
CA ARG A 11 5.40 3.64 -3.36
C ARG A 11 5.63 4.96 -4.10
N GLU A 12 6.87 5.24 -4.50
CA GLU A 12 7.20 6.45 -5.25
C GLU A 12 6.55 6.46 -6.63
N ALA A 13 6.59 5.35 -7.37
CA ALA A 13 5.92 5.21 -8.67
C ALA A 13 4.41 5.47 -8.57
N LYS A 14 3.73 4.89 -7.57
CA LYS A 14 2.29 5.15 -7.34
C LYS A 14 1.99 6.63 -7.07
N LYS A 15 2.85 7.29 -6.29
CA LYS A 15 2.71 8.71 -5.95
C LYS A 15 2.90 9.60 -7.18
N GLN A 16 3.93 9.34 -7.98
CA GLN A 16 4.22 10.09 -9.20
C GLN A 16 3.06 9.96 -10.20
N LEU A 17 2.65 8.72 -10.51
CA LEU A 17 1.56 8.47 -11.45
C LEU A 17 0.22 9.08 -10.99
N TYR A 18 -0.06 9.06 -9.68
CA TYR A 18 -1.26 9.72 -9.15
C TYR A 18 -1.23 11.24 -9.35
N ASN A 19 -0.07 11.86 -9.11
CA ASN A 19 0.10 13.31 -9.30
C ASN A 19 0.04 13.71 -10.77
N GLU A 20 0.57 12.89 -11.66
CA GLU A 20 0.62 13.16 -13.12
C GLU A 20 -0.74 12.91 -13.78
N ASN A 21 -1.40 11.79 -13.46
CA ASN A 21 -2.62 11.36 -14.15
C ASN A 21 -3.91 11.76 -13.42
N GLY A 22 -3.81 12.26 -12.18
CA GLY A 22 -4.97 12.63 -11.36
C GLY A 22 -5.88 11.45 -10.97
N ARG A 23 -5.46 10.21 -11.22
CA ARG A 23 -6.18 8.98 -10.89
C ARG A 23 -5.26 7.95 -10.27
N HIS A 24 -5.83 6.95 -9.61
CA HIS A 24 -5.04 5.81 -9.15
C HIS A 24 -4.49 5.02 -10.35
N PRO A 25 -3.19 4.70 -10.33
CA PRO A 25 -2.57 3.94 -11.40
C PRO A 25 -2.89 2.45 -11.29
N ASP A 26 -2.93 1.78 -12.44
CA ASP A 26 -3.09 0.34 -12.52
C ASP A 26 -1.81 -0.39 -12.15
N ASN A 27 -1.92 -1.67 -11.79
CA ASN A 27 -0.77 -2.46 -11.36
C ASN A 27 0.30 -2.61 -12.46
N GLU A 28 -0.12 -2.62 -13.73
CA GLU A 28 0.79 -2.67 -14.89
C GLU A 28 1.60 -1.38 -15.02
N GLU A 29 0.93 -0.22 -14.96
CA GLU A 29 1.57 1.10 -14.98
C GLU A 29 2.59 1.25 -13.84
N VAL A 30 2.24 0.79 -12.64
CA VAL A 30 3.12 0.83 -11.48
C VAL A 30 4.31 -0.13 -11.64
N ALA A 31 4.10 -1.32 -12.20
CA ALA A 31 5.16 -2.29 -12.42
C ALA A 31 6.19 -1.75 -13.43
N GLU A 32 5.72 -1.15 -14.52
CA GLU A 32 6.55 -0.51 -15.53
C GLU A 32 7.35 0.66 -14.95
N ALA A 33 6.67 1.60 -14.28
CA ALA A 33 7.31 2.77 -13.66
C ALA A 33 8.32 2.38 -12.55
N ALA A 34 8.05 1.30 -11.81
CA ALA A 34 8.96 0.80 -10.77
C ALA A 34 10.10 -0.09 -11.32
N GLY A 35 10.10 -0.42 -12.62
CA GLY A 35 11.07 -1.33 -13.24
C GLY A 35 10.97 -2.77 -12.73
N LEU A 36 9.76 -3.22 -12.39
CA LEU A 36 9.48 -4.53 -11.83
C LEU A 36 8.62 -5.35 -12.79
N SER A 37 8.83 -6.68 -12.81
CA SER A 37 7.86 -7.56 -13.45
C SER A 37 6.59 -7.66 -12.60
N MET A 38 5.45 -7.95 -13.23
CA MET A 38 4.18 -8.14 -12.53
C MET A 38 4.28 -9.16 -11.39
N LYS A 39 4.97 -10.28 -11.60
CA LYS A 39 5.21 -11.30 -10.56
C LYS A 39 5.93 -10.73 -9.33
N ARG A 40 6.91 -9.83 -9.53
CA ARG A 40 7.65 -9.18 -8.44
C ARG A 40 6.80 -8.11 -7.75
N LEU A 41 6.02 -7.35 -8.51
CA LEU A 41 5.05 -6.39 -7.96
C LEU A 41 4.03 -7.11 -7.07
N THR A 42 3.51 -8.26 -7.48
CA THR A 42 2.58 -9.06 -6.66
C THR A 42 3.24 -9.50 -5.34
N ALA A 43 4.49 -9.97 -5.38
CA ALA A 43 5.23 -10.33 -4.17
C ALA A 43 5.40 -9.12 -3.23
N VAL A 44 5.67 -7.93 -3.80
CA VAL A 44 5.78 -6.69 -3.02
C VAL A 44 4.45 -6.33 -2.35
N MET A 45 3.34 -6.44 -3.08
CA MET A 45 2.02 -6.13 -2.53
C MET A 45 1.56 -7.10 -1.44
N LEU A 46 2.05 -8.34 -1.47
CA LEU A 46 1.80 -9.35 -0.44
C LEU A 46 2.71 -9.21 0.78
N THR A 47 3.69 -8.30 0.74
CA THR A 47 4.57 -8.06 1.89
C THR A 47 3.73 -7.61 3.09
N PRO A 48 3.88 -8.24 4.26
CA PRO A 48 3.11 -7.88 5.44
C PRO A 48 3.31 -6.40 5.78
N LYS A 49 2.20 -5.69 5.91
CA LYS A 49 2.19 -4.33 6.48
C LYS A 49 2.52 -4.43 7.97
N ALA A 50 2.84 -3.28 8.57
CA ALA A 50 3.00 -3.20 10.02
C ALA A 50 1.79 -3.87 10.71
N PRO A 51 2.02 -4.77 11.69
CA PRO A 51 0.95 -5.46 12.37
C PRO A 51 0.01 -4.43 13.00
N ARG A 52 -1.29 -4.69 12.96
CA ARG A 52 -2.27 -3.86 13.65
C ARG A 52 -2.23 -4.17 15.14
N SER A 53 -2.44 -3.15 15.96
CA SER A 53 -2.50 -3.31 17.42
C SER A 53 -3.71 -4.17 17.80
N LEU A 54 -3.52 -5.07 18.76
CA LEU A 54 -4.60 -5.86 19.34
C LEU A 54 -5.63 -4.97 20.06
N ASP A 55 -5.18 -3.86 20.64
CA ASP A 55 -6.03 -2.89 21.35
C ASP A 55 -6.76 -1.92 20.41
N GLN A 56 -6.59 -2.06 19.09
CA GLN A 56 -7.29 -1.22 18.13
C GLN A 56 -8.79 -1.47 18.23
N LYS A 57 -9.51 -0.52 18.85
CA LYS A 57 -10.97 -0.58 18.97
C LYS A 57 -11.63 -0.73 17.61
N ILE A 58 -12.58 -1.65 17.53
CA ILE A 58 -13.43 -1.89 16.36
C ILE A 58 -14.87 -1.49 16.68
N GLY A 59 -15.57 -0.86 15.74
CA GLY A 59 -16.99 -0.47 15.90
C GLY A 59 -17.22 0.85 16.67
N ILE A 60 -18.48 1.08 17.06
CA ILE A 60 -18.90 2.26 17.84
C ILE A 60 -18.42 2.06 19.28
N ASN A 61 -17.72 3.06 19.85
CA ASN A 61 -17.22 3.01 21.23
C ASN A 61 -18.37 2.65 22.20
N GLN A 62 -18.37 1.43 22.73
CA GLN A 62 -19.35 0.96 23.72
C GLN A 62 -19.23 1.68 25.09
N ASN A 63 -18.40 2.72 25.19
CA ASN A 63 -18.25 3.57 26.37
C ASN A 63 -19.23 4.76 26.39
N LEU A 64 -20.17 4.84 25.45
CA LEU A 64 -21.28 5.79 25.52
C LEU A 64 -22.20 5.39 26.67
N LYS A 65 -21.98 5.97 27.86
CA LYS A 65 -22.96 5.96 28.94
C LYS A 65 -24.25 6.60 28.41
N PRO A 66 -25.43 5.95 28.50
CA PRO A 66 -26.68 6.63 28.19
C PRO A 66 -26.84 7.80 29.16
N SER A 67 -27.10 8.99 28.61
CA SER A 67 -27.43 10.20 29.37
C SER A 67 -28.81 10.09 29.98
#